data_AF-A0A7V0U9L5-F1
#
_entry.id   AF-A0A7V0U9L5-F1
#
_cell.length_a   1.000
_cell.length_b   1.000
_cell.length_c   1.000
_cell.angle_alpha   90.00
_cell.angle_beta   90.00
_cell.angle_gamma   90.00
#
_symmetry.space_group_name_H-M   'P 1'
#
loop_
_entity.id
_entity.type
_entity.pdbx_description
1 polymer ?
#
loop_
_entity_poly.entity_id
_entity_poly.type
_entity_poly.pdbx_seq_one_letter_code
_entity_poly.pdbx_strand_id
1 'polypeptide(L)'
;MNTENFLSAFGLTLFAGLSTGIGGLFAFFSKRINTRFLSASLGFSAGVMIYVSFVEMLPEAFESLGKVFGETKGEIIAVAAFFAGIAIIALIDKFVPNFENPHELRDVKEMDKNIEEVNKKKLMRMGLFSALAIAIHNFPEGLATFV
;
A
#
# COMPACT_ATOMS: atom_id res chain seq x y z
N MET A 1 -20.69 -16.95 10.17
CA MET A 1 -20.88 -15.50 9.93
C MET A 1 -22.34 -15.27 9.59
N ASN A 2 -23.08 -14.48 10.37
CA ASN A 2 -24.46 -14.13 10.02
C ASN A 2 -24.45 -13.30 8.72
N THR A 3 -25.47 -13.44 7.88
CA THR A 3 -25.61 -12.68 6.61
C THR A 3 -25.54 -11.16 6.81
N GLU A 4 -25.96 -10.65 7.97
CA GLU A 4 -25.85 -9.23 8.35
C GLU A 4 -24.40 -8.76 8.53
N ASN A 5 -23.52 -9.62 9.05
CA ASN A 5 -22.10 -9.30 9.24
C ASN A 5 -21.34 -9.31 7.91
N PHE A 6 -21.75 -10.18 6.97
CA PHE A 6 -21.14 -10.24 5.66
C PHE A 6 -21.38 -8.95 4.86
N LEU A 7 -22.62 -8.45 4.83
CA LEU A 7 -22.96 -7.24 4.08
C LEU A 7 -22.22 -6.01 4.64
N SER A 8 -22.11 -5.93 5.97
CA SER A 8 -21.41 -4.84 6.66
C SER A 8 -19.90 -4.88 6.43
N ALA A 9 -19.26 -6.04 6.57
CA ALA A 9 -17.83 -6.22 6.30
C ALA A 9 -17.52 -5.93 4.83
N PHE A 10 -18.30 -6.49 3.90
CA PHE A 10 -18.16 -6.21 2.47
C PHE A 10 -18.32 -4.72 2.16
N GLY A 11 -19.32 -4.06 2.74
CA GLY A 11 -19.54 -2.63 2.58
C GLY A 11 -18.34 -1.79 3.06
N LEU A 12 -17.83 -2.08 4.26
CA LEU A 12 -16.67 -1.38 4.82
C LEU A 12 -15.41 -1.58 3.96
N THR A 13 -15.09 -2.80 3.55
CA THR A 13 -13.92 -3.07 2.70
C THR A 13 -14.07 -2.45 1.32
N LEU A 14 -15.29 -2.43 0.76
CA LEU A 14 -15.57 -1.76 -0.51
C LEU A 14 -15.38 -0.25 -0.40
N PHE A 15 -15.90 0.39 0.65
CA PHE A 15 -15.68 1.82 0.91
C PHE A 15 -14.20 2.16 1.10
N ALA A 16 -13.47 1.32 1.84
CA ALA A 16 -12.02 1.47 2.00
C ALA A 16 -11.29 1.38 0.65
N GLY A 17 -11.63 0.41 -0.21
CA GLY A 17 -11.05 0.28 -1.55
C GLY A 17 -11.39 1.47 -2.46
N LEU A 18 -12.63 1.94 -2.44
CA LEU A 18 -13.07 3.11 -3.22
C LEU A 18 -12.37 4.41 -2.78
N SER A 19 -11.91 4.51 -1.53
CA SER A 19 -11.18 5.69 -1.03
C SER A 19 -9.91 5.99 -1.84
N THR A 20 -9.22 4.96 -2.34
CA THR A 20 -8.05 5.11 -3.22
C THR A 20 -8.44 5.75 -4.55
N GLY A 21 -9.57 5.33 -5.13
CA GLY A 21 -10.13 5.92 -6.34
C GLY A 21 -10.58 7.37 -6.15
N ILE A 22 -11.21 7.67 -5.00
CA ILE A 22 -11.60 9.04 -4.62
C ILE A 22 -10.36 9.93 -4.49
N GLY A 23 -9.29 9.45 -3.85
CA GLY A 23 -8.00 10.15 -3.77
C GLY A 23 -7.40 10.44 -5.15
N GLY A 24 -7.49 9.47 -6.07
CA GLY A 24 -7.09 9.65 -7.47
C GLY A 24 -7.95 10.68 -8.22
N LEU A 25 -9.25 10.73 -7.96
CA LEU A 25 -10.15 11.73 -8.56
C LEU A 25 -9.78 13.16 -8.16
N PHE A 26 -9.37 13.38 -6.90
CA PHE A 26 -8.88 14.69 -6.45
C PHE A 26 -7.66 15.18 -7.25
N ALA A 27 -6.83 14.27 -7.79
CA ALA A 27 -5.68 14.62 -8.62
C ALA A 27 -6.09 15.24 -9.97
N PHE A 28 -7.26 14.91 -10.54
CA PHE A 28 -7.75 15.51 -11.79
C PHE A 28 -8.20 16.96 -11.63
N PHE A 29 -8.73 17.32 -10.44
CA PHE A 29 -9.21 18.68 -10.16
C PHE A 29 -8.11 19.60 -9.65
N SER A 30 -7.00 19.04 -9.16
CA SER A 30 -5.89 19.80 -8.60
C SER A 30 -4.89 20.20 -9.69
N LYS A 31 -4.98 21.45 -10.18
CA LYS A 31 -4.06 22.00 -11.20
C LYS A 31 -2.61 22.14 -10.73
N ARG A 32 -2.37 22.19 -9.41
CA ARG A 32 -1.03 22.21 -8.80
C ARG A 32 -1.03 21.36 -7.54
N ILE A 33 -0.14 20.37 -7.50
CA ILE A 33 0.06 19.54 -6.31
C ILE A 33 0.76 20.39 -5.25
N ASN A 34 0.08 20.64 -4.13
CA ASN A 34 0.71 21.26 -2.97
C ASN A 34 1.63 20.22 -2.29
N THR A 35 2.94 20.40 -2.43
CA THR A 35 3.94 19.47 -1.88
C THR A 35 3.84 19.30 -0.37
N ARG A 36 3.42 20.33 0.38
CA ARG A 36 3.20 20.22 1.82
C ARG A 36 2.04 19.28 2.14
N PHE A 37 0.95 19.39 1.39
CA PHE A 37 -0.20 18.48 1.53
C PHE A 37 0.21 17.06 1.12
N LEU A 38 0.90 16.89 -0.01
CA LEU A 38 1.37 15.59 -0.47
C LEU A 38 2.28 14.91 0.56
N SER A 39 3.30 15.62 1.08
CA SER A 39 4.20 15.08 2.10
C SER A 39 3.46 14.75 3.40
N ALA A 40 2.50 15.57 3.83
CA ALA A 40 1.67 15.29 4.99
C ALA A 40 0.80 14.04 4.79
N SER A 41 0.15 13.89 3.63
CA SER A 41 -0.66 12.73 3.29
C SER A 41 0.16 11.44 3.19
N LEU A 42 1.34 11.49 2.55
CA LEU A 42 2.24 10.34 2.47
C LEU A 42 2.78 9.95 3.85
N GLY A 43 3.18 10.92 4.68
CA GLY A 43 3.62 10.67 6.04
C GLY A 43 2.51 10.09 6.94
N PHE A 44 1.29 10.60 6.80
CA PHE A 44 0.12 10.07 7.50
C PHE A 44 -0.16 8.61 7.09
N SER A 45 -0.18 8.32 5.80
CA SER A 45 -0.39 6.96 5.27
C SER A 45 0.70 6.00 5.74
N ALA A 46 1.98 6.38 5.66
CA ALA A 46 3.08 5.57 6.17
C ALA A 46 2.95 5.32 7.69
N GLY A 47 2.53 6.33 8.46
CA GLY A 47 2.30 6.19 9.89
C GLY A 47 1.18 5.19 10.22
N VAL A 48 0.05 5.26 9.51
CA VAL A 48 -1.07 4.30 9.66
C VAL A 48 -0.60 2.88 9.36
N MET A 49 0.15 2.68 8.28
CA MET A 49 0.64 1.34 7.90
C MET A 49 1.66 0.77 8.89
N ILE A 50 2.54 1.60 9.45
CA ILE A 50 3.45 1.19 10.53
C ILE A 50 2.65 0.80 11.78
N TYR A 51 1.65 1.59 12.16
CA TYR A 51 0.79 1.27 13.30
C TYR A 51 0.07 -0.08 13.12
N VAL A 52 -0.62 -0.27 11.99
CA VAL A 52 -1.31 -1.53 11.69
C VAL A 52 -0.34 -2.71 11.72
N SER A 53 0.85 -2.56 11.14
CA SER A 53 1.85 -3.63 11.09
C SER A 53 2.34 -4.06 12.48
N PHE A 54 2.66 -3.10 13.36
CA PHE A 54 3.27 -3.39 14.67
C PHE A 54 2.27 -3.61 15.79
N VAL A 55 1.13 -2.92 15.77
CA VAL A 55 0.17 -2.90 16.88
C VAL A 55 -0.99 -3.86 16.64
N GLU A 56 -1.30 -4.18 15.38
CA GLU A 56 -2.40 -5.09 15.04
C GLU A 56 -1.86 -6.42 14.49
N MET A 57 -1.14 -6.40 13.36
CA MET A 57 -0.75 -7.63 12.65
C MET A 57 0.30 -8.47 13.37
N LEU A 58 1.36 -7.86 13.93
CA LEU A 58 2.43 -8.61 14.58
C LEU A 58 1.97 -9.32 15.88
N PRO A 59 1.20 -8.67 16.78
CA PRO A 59 0.63 -9.34 17.95
C PRO A 59 -0.33 -10.48 17.56
N GLU A 60 -1.16 -10.28 16.54
CA GLU A 60 -2.06 -11.33 16.03
C GLU A 60 -1.26 -12.53 15.50
N ALA A 61 -0.14 -12.28 14.82
CA ALA A 61 0.77 -13.34 14.38
C ALA A 61 1.41 -14.09 15.56
N PHE A 62 1.78 -13.40 16.64
CA PHE A 62 2.28 -14.04 17.86
C PHE A 62 1.23 -14.95 18.51
N GLU A 63 -0.01 -14.48 18.63
CA GLU A 63 -1.10 -15.27 19.19
C GLU A 63 -1.39 -16.49 18.31
N SER A 64 -1.56 -16.28 17.00
CA SER A 64 -1.93 -17.33 16.05
C SER A 64 -0.84 -18.39 15.90
N LEU A 65 0.43 -17.99 15.79
CA LEU A 65 1.55 -18.95 15.69
C LEU A 65 1.92 -19.55 17.05
N GLY A 66 1.73 -18.83 18.15
CA GLY A 66 1.94 -19.32 19.51
C GLY A 66 1.02 -20.50 19.84
N LYS A 67 -0.24 -20.48 19.37
CA LYS A 67 -1.19 -21.60 19.51
C LYS A 67 -0.73 -22.87 18.81
N VAL A 68 0.03 -22.76 17.73
CA VAL A 68 0.45 -23.91 16.89
C VAL A 68 1.85 -24.42 17.26
N PHE A 69 2.80 -23.52 17.49
CA PHE A 69 4.22 -23.84 17.68
C PHE A 69 4.71 -23.69 19.12
N GLY A 70 3.86 -23.20 20.03
CA GLY A 70 4.20 -22.78 21.38
C GLY A 70 4.70 -21.33 21.43
N GLU A 71 4.52 -20.63 22.55
CA GLU A 71 4.76 -19.18 22.70
C GLU A 71 6.11 -18.73 22.12
N THR A 72 7.22 -19.22 22.66
CA THR A 72 8.56 -18.77 22.25
C THR A 72 8.90 -19.07 20.79
N LYS A 73 8.49 -20.26 20.28
CA LYS A 73 8.78 -20.62 18.88
C LYS A 73 7.87 -19.87 17.91
N GLY A 74 6.61 -19.67 18.28
CA GLY A 74 5.64 -18.91 17.50
C GLY A 74 6.08 -17.46 17.31
N GLU A 75 6.55 -16.80 18.38
CA GLU A 75 7.11 -15.44 18.32
C GLU A 75 8.32 -15.36 17.38
N ILE A 76 9.28 -16.29 17.49
CA ILE A 76 10.46 -16.32 16.63
C ILE A 76 10.06 -16.48 15.16
N ILE A 77 9.12 -17.38 14.86
CA ILE A 77 8.62 -17.61 13.49
C ILE A 77 7.91 -16.37 12.96
N ALA A 78 7.08 -15.71 13.78
CA ALA A 78 6.37 -14.49 13.41
C ALA A 78 7.34 -13.34 13.08
N VAL A 79 8.33 -13.09 13.95
CA VAL A 79 9.37 -12.07 13.69
C VAL A 79 10.17 -12.41 12.43
N ALA A 80 10.56 -13.68 12.26
CA ALA A 80 11.28 -14.11 11.06
C ALA A 80 10.44 -13.91 9.79
N ALA A 81 9.15 -14.23 9.83
CA ALA A 81 8.21 -14.02 8.71
C ALA A 81 8.00 -12.54 8.41
N PHE A 82 7.91 -11.68 9.43
CA PHE A 82 7.80 -10.23 9.28
C PHE A 82 8.99 -9.65 8.52
N PHE A 83 10.22 -9.96 8.96
CA PHE A 83 11.44 -9.50 8.28
C PHE A 83 11.63 -10.17 6.90
N ALA A 84 11.21 -11.43 6.74
CA ALA A 84 11.19 -12.06 5.42
C ALA A 84 10.24 -11.33 4.46
N GLY A 85 9.07 -10.88 4.93
CA GLY A 85 8.14 -10.04 4.17
C GLY A 85 8.80 -8.74 3.72
N ILE A 86 9.51 -8.05 4.62
CA ILE A 86 10.30 -6.85 4.27
C ILE A 86 11.34 -7.16 3.19
N ALA A 87 12.09 -8.26 3.33
CA ALA A 87 13.09 -8.66 2.35
C ALA A 87 12.49 -9.00 0.99
N ILE A 88 11.32 -9.65 0.96
CA ILE A 88 10.57 -9.95 -0.28
C ILE A 88 10.14 -8.65 -0.96
N ILE A 89 9.59 -7.68 -0.22
CA ILE A 89 9.20 -6.39 -0.79
C ILE A 89 10.42 -5.66 -1.33
N ALA A 90 11.54 -5.63 -0.59
CA ALA A 90 12.78 -5.02 -1.07
C ALA A 90 13.33 -5.70 -2.34
N LEU A 91 13.16 -7.02 -2.47
CA LEU A 91 13.53 -7.77 -3.66
C LEU A 91 12.61 -7.43 -4.84
N ILE A 92 11.29 -7.38 -4.62
CA ILE A 92 10.31 -6.95 -5.63
C ILE A 92 10.65 -5.55 -6.12
N ASP A 93 10.91 -4.62 -5.20
CA ASP A 93 11.28 -3.24 -5.50
C ASP A 93 12.52 -3.14 -6.39
N LYS A 94 13.54 -3.97 -6.13
CA LYS A 94 14.74 -4.05 -6.97
C LYS A 94 14.45 -4.54 -8.40
N PHE A 95 13.41 -5.34 -8.59
CA PHE A 95 12.99 -5.81 -9.92
C PHE A 95 12.06 -4.83 -10.63
N VAL A 96 11.49 -3.84 -9.93
CA VAL A 96 10.69 -2.78 -10.55
C VAL A 96 11.64 -1.80 -11.26
N PRO A 97 11.49 -1.59 -12.58
CA PRO A 97 12.36 -0.68 -13.32
C PRO A 97 12.32 0.75 -12.76
N ASN A 98 13.48 1.40 -12.62
CA ASN A 98 13.64 2.74 -12.03
C ASN A 98 12.67 3.81 -12.57
N PHE A 99 12.30 3.76 -13.86
CA PHE A 99 11.37 4.73 -14.45
C PHE A 99 9.90 4.56 -14.04
N GLU A 100 9.56 3.43 -13.41
CA GLU A 100 8.22 3.05 -12.93
C GLU A 100 8.19 2.85 -11.40
N ASN A 101 9.35 2.92 -10.72
CA ASN A 101 9.44 2.69 -9.28
C ASN A 101 8.95 3.93 -8.48
N PRO A 102 7.84 3.84 -7.71
CA PRO A 102 7.35 4.93 -6.88
C PRO A 102 8.26 5.30 -5.71
N HIS A 103 9.23 4.44 -5.37
CA HIS A 103 10.18 4.59 -4.28
C HIS A 103 11.52 5.22 -4.70
N GLU A 104 11.74 5.51 -5.99
CA GLU A 104 12.83 6.40 -6.39
C GLU A 104 12.48 7.85 -5.99
N LEU A 105 13.44 8.52 -5.34
CA LEU A 105 13.36 9.95 -4.99
C LEU A 105 13.36 10.80 -6.26
N ARG A 106 12.19 10.96 -6.89
CA ARG A 106 11.99 11.95 -7.93
C ARG A 106 11.84 13.32 -7.30
N ASP A 107 12.76 14.21 -7.66
CA ASP A 107 12.65 15.61 -7.27
C ASP A 107 11.37 16.17 -7.89
N VAL A 108 10.46 16.72 -7.07
CA VAL A 108 9.14 17.19 -7.52
C VAL A 108 9.27 18.26 -8.62
N LYS A 109 10.43 18.91 -8.70
CA LYS A 109 10.81 19.85 -9.76
C LYS A 109 10.90 19.22 -11.15
N GLU A 110 11.13 17.91 -11.26
CA GLU A 110 11.13 17.20 -12.54
C GLU A 110 9.72 16.94 -13.10
N MET A 111 8.67 17.07 -12.28
CA MET A 111 7.28 16.94 -12.72
C MET A 111 6.80 18.14 -13.56
N ASP A 112 7.54 19.26 -13.54
CA ASP A 112 7.20 20.51 -14.24
C ASP A 112 7.81 20.60 -15.66
N LYS A 113 8.55 19.56 -16.11
CA LYS A 113 9.02 19.49 -17.50
C LYS A 113 7.82 19.31 -18.43
N ASN A 114 7.76 20.12 -19.49
CA ASN A 114 6.69 20.15 -20.49
C ASN A 114 6.21 18.74 -20.86
N ILE A 115 4.98 18.42 -20.44
CA ILE A 115 4.27 17.17 -20.74
C ILE A 115 4.16 16.93 -22.25
N GLU A 116 4.31 17.98 -23.07
CA GLU A 116 4.24 17.94 -24.54
C GLU A 116 5.26 17.00 -25.22
N GLU A 117 6.45 16.77 -24.63
CA GLU A 117 7.42 15.79 -25.18
C GLU A 117 7.16 14.34 -24.70
N VAL A 118 6.28 14.15 -23.73
CA VAL A 118 6.02 12.82 -23.16
C VAL A 118 4.96 12.09 -24.00
N ASN A 119 5.40 11.10 -24.77
CA ASN A 119 4.53 10.26 -25.60
C ASN A 119 3.31 9.72 -24.82
N LYS A 120 2.09 9.93 -25.32
CA LYS A 120 0.83 9.43 -24.74
C LYS A 120 0.86 7.94 -24.41
N LYS A 121 1.58 7.12 -25.20
CA LYS A 121 1.78 5.68 -24.90
C LYS A 121 2.59 5.46 -23.63
N LYS A 122 3.59 6.31 -23.35
CA LYS A 122 4.42 6.24 -22.13
C LYS A 122 3.62 6.65 -20.90
N LEU A 123 2.77 7.67 -21.01
CA LEU A 123 1.87 8.09 -19.92
C LEU A 123 0.81 7.03 -19.60
N MET A 124 0.18 6.44 -20.62
CA MET A 124 -0.78 5.35 -20.42
C MET A 124 -0.12 4.12 -19.78
N ARG A 125 1.10 3.77 -20.20
CA ARG A 125 1.88 2.68 -19.61
C ARG A 125 2.17 2.95 -18.13
N MET A 126 2.68 4.15 -17.81
CA MET A 126 2.96 4.56 -16.44
C MET A 126 1.69 4.48 -15.57
N GLY A 127 0.57 5.06 -16.03
CA GLY A 127 -0.69 5.02 -15.29
C GLY A 127 -1.20 3.59 -15.05
N LEU A 128 -1.11 2.71 -16.05
CA LEU A 128 -1.51 1.31 -15.91
C LEU A 128 -0.63 0.55 -14.92
N PHE A 129 0.70 0.71 -14.98
CA PHE A 129 1.61 0.06 -14.03
C PHE A 129 1.44 0.61 -12.62
N SER A 130 1.25 1.93 -12.45
CA SER A 130 0.94 2.52 -11.14
C SER A 130 -0.37 1.97 -10.58
N ALA A 131 -1.42 1.85 -11.40
CA ALA A 131 -2.69 1.27 -10.96
C ALA A 131 -2.55 -0.20 -10.54
N LEU A 132 -1.79 -1.00 -11.29
CA LEU A 132 -1.51 -2.40 -10.95
C LEU A 132 -0.68 -2.52 -9.66
N ALA A 133 0.35 -1.68 -9.50
CA ALA A 133 1.20 -1.68 -8.30
C ALA A 133 0.38 -1.36 -7.04
N ILE A 134 -0.47 -0.31 -7.11
CA ILE A 134 -1.37 0.07 -6.00
C ILE A 134 -2.37 -1.05 -5.71
N ALA A 135 -2.94 -1.68 -6.75
CA ALA A 135 -3.87 -2.80 -6.57
C ALA A 135 -3.23 -4.00 -5.86
N ILE A 136 -1.99 -4.35 -6.24
CA ILE A 136 -1.24 -5.43 -5.59
C ILE A 136 -0.91 -5.09 -4.13
N HIS A 137 -0.66 -3.82 -3.82
CA HIS A 137 -0.39 -3.36 -2.46
C HIS A 137 -1.63 -3.40 -1.56
N ASN A 138 -2.78 -2.93 -2.06
CA ASN A 138 -4.03 -2.88 -1.30
C ASN A 138 -4.68 -4.27 -1.13
N PHE A 139 -4.27 -5.27 -1.92
CA PHE A 139 -4.85 -6.61 -1.85
C PHE A 139 -4.53 -7.35 -0.53
N PRO A 140 -3.26 -7.44 -0.07
CA PRO A 140 -2.92 -7.93 1.26
C PRO A 140 -3.63 -7.20 2.40
N GLU A 141 -3.74 -5.87 2.31
CA GLU A 141 -4.44 -5.06 3.32
C GLU A 141 -5.93 -5.40 3.38
N GLY A 142 -6.58 -5.53 2.23
CA GLY A 142 -7.97 -5.96 2.14
C GLY A 142 -8.19 -7.35 2.74
N LEU A 143 -7.28 -8.30 2.50
CA LEU A 143 -7.31 -9.63 3.12
C LEU A 143 -7.19 -9.55 4.65
N ALA A 144 -6.28 -8.72 5.17
CA ALA A 144 -6.07 -8.56 6.60
C ALA A 144 -7.33 -8.04 7.32
N THR A 145 -8.19 -7.25 6.67
CA THR A 145 -9.45 -6.79 7.27
C THR A 145 -10.51 -7.88 7.50
N PHE A 146 -10.34 -9.08 6.94
CA PHE A 146 -11.27 -10.20 7.07
C PHE A 146 -10.81 -11.32 8.01
N VAL A 147 -9.56 -11.25 8.50
CA VAL A 147 -8.98 -12.22 9.44
C VAL A 147 -9.11 -11.67 10.85
#